data_AF-A0A7V9DEA7-F1
#
_entry.id   AF-A0A7V9DEA7-F1
#
_cell.length_a   1.000
_cell.length_b   1.000
_cell.length_c   1.000
_cell.angle_alpha   90.00
_cell.angle_beta   90.00
_cell.angle_gamma   90.00
#
_symmetry.space_group_name_H-M   'P 1'
#
loop_
_entity.id
_entity.type
_entity.pdbx_description
1 polymer ?
#
loop_
_entity_poly.entity_id
_entity_poly.type
_entity_poly.pdbx_seq_one_letter_code
_entity_poly.pdbx_strand_id
1 'polypeptide(L)'
;MKGIAILGSTGSIGCNTLKVIEHLGEHRVVAMAAGRNMSLFAEQVARFQPDLVSCENEQCADELREILRQQNAPIPTIRTNDEGLNAVADHPLA
;
A
#
# COMPACT_ATOMS: atom_id res chain seq x y z
N MET A 1 -11.53 15.49 1.80
CA MET A 1 -11.61 14.13 1.22
C MET A 1 -11.34 13.14 2.34
N LYS A 2 -12.05 12.01 2.39
CA LYS A 2 -11.77 10.94 3.36
C LYS A 2 -10.64 10.07 2.84
N GLY A 3 -9.64 9.81 3.67
CA GLY A 3 -8.60 8.83 3.36
C GLY A 3 -9.14 7.41 3.55
N ILE A 4 -8.49 6.44 2.92
CA ILE A 4 -8.78 5.02 3.09
C ILE A 4 -7.47 4.28 3.35
N ALA A 5 -7.45 3.46 4.40
CA ALA A 5 -6.44 2.45 4.63
C ALA A 5 -6.91 1.08 4.13
N ILE A 6 -6.03 0.31 3.46
CA ILE A 6 -6.37 -1.01 2.91
C ILE A 6 -5.42 -2.07 3.44
N LEU A 7 -5.94 -2.96 4.28
CA LEU A 7 -5.21 -4.14 4.75
C LEU A 7 -5.45 -5.31 3.79
N GLY A 8 -4.36 -5.85 3.21
CA GLY A 8 -4.45 -6.93 2.22
C GLY A 8 -4.80 -6.45 0.82
N SER A 9 -4.13 -5.41 0.32
CA SER A 9 -4.46 -4.74 -0.96
C SER A 9 -4.30 -5.63 -2.20
N THR A 10 -3.44 -6.66 -2.12
CA THR A 10 -3.21 -7.62 -3.22
C THR A 10 -4.16 -8.82 -3.18
N GLY A 11 -5.03 -8.92 -2.17
CA GLY A 11 -6.10 -9.91 -2.12
C GLY A 11 -7.28 -9.52 -3.02
N SER A 12 -8.20 -10.46 -3.28
CA SER A 12 -9.35 -10.21 -4.16
C SER A 12 -10.21 -9.01 -3.74
N ILE A 13 -10.46 -8.86 -2.43
CA ILE A 13 -11.21 -7.72 -1.89
C ILE A 13 -10.42 -6.43 -2.05
N GLY A 14 -9.15 -6.40 -1.63
CA GLY A 14 -8.29 -5.22 -1.76
C GLY A 14 -8.15 -4.73 -3.21
N CYS A 15 -7.91 -5.64 -4.14
CA CYS A 15 -7.82 -5.33 -5.57
C CYS A 15 -9.12 -4.73 -6.12
N ASN A 16 -10.27 -5.28 -5.73
CA ASN A 16 -11.57 -4.74 -6.16
C ASN A 16 -11.86 -3.38 -5.51
N THR A 17 -11.52 -3.21 -4.22
CA THR A 17 -11.65 -1.92 -3.53
C THR A 17 -10.85 -0.83 -4.23
N LEU A 18 -9.60 -1.11 -4.62
CA LEU A 18 -8.76 -0.15 -5.36
C LEU A 18 -9.35 0.24 -6.72
N LYS A 19 -9.94 -0.71 -7.46
CA LYS A 19 -10.63 -0.42 -8.72
C LYS A 19 -11.84 0.48 -8.53
N VAL A 20 -12.61 0.26 -7.46
CA VAL A 20 -13.78 1.08 -7.11
C VAL A 20 -13.32 2.50 -6.72
N ILE A 21 -12.30 2.61 -5.88
CA ILE A 21 -11.71 3.90 -5.46
C ILE A 21 -11.25 4.70 -6.68
N GLU A 22 -10.53 4.07 -7.60
CA GLU A 22 -10.10 4.71 -8.84
C GLU A 22 -11.28 5.18 -9.70
N HIS A 23 -12.32 4.36 -9.85
CA HIS A 23 -13.49 4.72 -10.64
C HIS A 23 -14.26 5.91 -10.05
N LEU A 24 -14.38 5.97 -8.72
CA LEU A 24 -15.08 7.06 -8.04
C LEU A 24 -14.26 8.37 -8.06
N GLY A 25 -12.94 8.30 -7.88
CA GLY A 25 -12.06 9.48 -7.91
C GLY A 25 -12.17 10.44 -6.72
N GLU A 26 -13.02 10.14 -5.73
CA GLU A 26 -13.28 11.02 -4.57
C GLU A 26 -12.52 10.62 -3.29
N HIS A 27 -11.86 9.45 -3.33
CA HIS A 27 -11.15 8.88 -2.18
C HIS A 27 -9.64 8.85 -2.43
N ARG A 28 -8.87 9.17 -1.38
CA ARG A 28 -7.41 9.06 -1.39
C ARG A 28 -7.00 7.80 -0.61
N VAL A 29 -6.20 6.94 -1.22
CA VAL A 29 -5.58 5.83 -0.48
C VAL A 29 -4.40 6.40 0.31
N VAL A 30 -4.47 6.37 1.63
CA VAL A 30 -3.45 6.97 2.51
C VAL A 30 -2.51 5.93 3.08
N ALA A 31 -2.97 4.68 3.26
CA ALA A 31 -2.15 3.59 3.76
C ALA A 31 -2.53 2.23 3.15
N MET A 32 -1.56 1.34 2.95
CA MET A 32 -1.78 0.02 2.34
C MET A 32 -0.91 -1.07 2.96
N ALA A 33 -1.41 -2.31 3.05
CA ALA A 33 -0.62 -3.46 3.50
C ALA A 33 -0.75 -4.66 2.56
N ALA A 34 0.37 -5.34 2.29
CA ALA A 34 0.41 -6.60 1.55
C ALA A 34 1.66 -7.43 1.89
N GLY A 35 1.59 -8.76 1.72
CA GLY A 35 2.71 -9.67 2.05
C GLY A 35 3.12 -10.66 0.98
N ARG A 36 2.21 -11.04 0.05
CA ARG A 36 2.43 -12.21 -0.82
C ARG A 36 2.80 -11.92 -2.28
N ASN A 37 2.47 -10.73 -2.79
CA ASN A 37 2.67 -10.38 -4.21
C ASN A 37 3.28 -9.00 -4.33
N MET A 38 4.61 -8.92 -4.25
CA MET A 38 5.34 -7.65 -4.22
C MET A 38 5.37 -6.92 -5.57
N SER A 39 5.36 -7.63 -6.69
CA SER A 39 5.19 -7.01 -8.01
C SER A 39 3.86 -6.25 -8.11
N LEU A 40 2.74 -6.91 -7.79
CA LEU A 40 1.44 -6.25 -7.80
C LEU A 40 1.35 -5.15 -6.73
N PHE A 41 1.95 -5.37 -5.56
CA PHE A 41 1.92 -4.35 -4.52
C PHE A 41 2.68 -3.10 -4.93
N ALA A 42 3.85 -3.24 -5.56
CA ALA A 42 4.61 -2.11 -6.09
C ALA A 42 3.83 -1.34 -7.16
N GLU A 43 3.14 -2.03 -8.08
CA GLU A 43 2.25 -1.39 -9.06
C GLU A 43 1.15 -0.57 -8.38
N GLN A 44 0.51 -1.14 -7.35
CA GLN A 44 -0.50 -0.45 -6.58
C GLN A 44 0.08 0.76 -5.84
N VAL A 45 1.22 0.62 -5.18
CA VAL A 45 1.88 1.72 -4.44
C VAL A 45 2.31 2.85 -5.37
N ALA A 46 2.91 2.54 -6.52
CA ALA A 46 3.32 3.54 -7.51
C ALA A 46 2.11 4.33 -8.06
N ARG A 47 0.97 3.65 -8.26
CA ARG A 47 -0.27 4.25 -8.78
C ARG A 47 -0.99 5.11 -7.74
N PHE A 48 -1.19 4.59 -6.55
CA PHE A 48 -2.02 5.22 -5.52
C PHE A 48 -1.24 6.13 -4.58
N GLN A 49 0.09 6.02 -4.56
CA GLN A 49 1.03 6.85 -3.81
C GLN A 49 0.59 7.06 -2.34
N PRO A 50 0.37 5.98 -1.57
CA PRO A 50 0.03 6.09 -0.15
C PRO A 50 1.17 6.74 0.65
N ASP A 51 0.85 7.30 1.81
CA ASP A 51 1.84 7.89 2.71
C ASP A 51 2.62 6.81 3.49
N LEU A 52 1.93 5.72 3.83
CA LEU A 52 2.43 4.60 4.64
C LEU A 52 2.08 3.25 4.00
N VAL A 53 3.03 2.30 4.02
CA VAL A 53 2.76 0.92 3.66
C VAL A 53 3.34 -0.09 4.65
N SER A 54 2.70 -1.25 4.76
CA SER A 54 3.21 -2.39 5.49
C SER A 54 3.52 -3.59 4.59
N CYS A 55 4.70 -4.14 4.77
CA CYS A 55 5.14 -5.40 4.18
C CYS A 55 5.14 -6.52 5.24
N GLU A 56 5.16 -7.78 4.81
CA GLU A 56 5.19 -8.93 5.75
C GLU A 56 6.47 -8.96 6.59
N ASN A 57 7.62 -8.67 5.98
CA ASN A 57 8.94 -8.68 6.62
C ASN A 57 9.90 -7.72 5.88
N GLU A 58 11.14 -7.61 6.37
CA GLU A 58 12.14 -6.70 5.80
C GLU A 58 12.57 -7.08 4.38
N GLN A 59 12.58 -8.38 4.04
CA GLN A 59 12.90 -8.82 2.68
C GLN A 59 11.86 -8.30 1.67
N CYS A 60 10.56 -8.38 2.01
CA CYS A 60 9.50 -7.81 1.19
C CYS A 60 9.60 -6.27 1.10
N ALA A 61 10.04 -5.60 2.18
CA ALA A 61 10.24 -4.16 2.18
C ALA A 61 11.39 -3.74 1.25
N ASP A 62 12.49 -4.48 1.26
CA ASP A 62 13.62 -4.23 0.35
C ASP A 62 13.25 -4.48 -1.11
N GLU A 63 12.53 -5.58 -1.39
CA GLU A 63 12.01 -5.88 -2.73
C GLU A 63 11.09 -4.73 -3.23
N LEU A 64 10.16 -4.26 -2.38
CA LEU A 64 9.31 -3.13 -2.71
C LEU A 64 10.12 -1.86 -3.02
N ARG A 65 11.13 -1.54 -2.21
CA ARG A 65 12.02 -0.38 -2.43
C ARG A 65 12.75 -0.49 -3.76
N GLU A 66 13.27 -1.67 -4.11
CA GLU A 66 13.97 -1.89 -5.37
C GLU A 66 13.05 -1.70 -6.57
N ILE A 67 11.86 -2.31 -6.56
CA ILE A 67 10.90 -2.19 -7.67
C ILE A 67 10.48 -0.72 -7.85
N LEU A 68 10.15 -0.02 -6.76
CA LEU A 68 9.76 1.40 -6.84
C LEU A 68 10.89 2.29 -7.36
N ARG A 69 12.15 2.04 -6.96
CA ARG A 69 13.31 2.75 -7.50
C ARG A 69 13.48 2.52 -8.99
N GLN A 70 13.34 1.28 -9.46
CA GLN A 70 13.44 0.96 -10.89
C GLN A 70 12.33 1.63 -11.71
N GLN A 71 11.16 1.84 -11.11
CA GLN A 71 10.02 2.53 -11.73
C GLN A 71 10.09 4.06 -11.60
N ASN A 72 11.13 4.63 -10.95
CA ASN A 72 11.20 6.03 -10.55
C ASN A 72 9.94 6.51 -9.79
N ALA A 73 9.32 5.61 -9.03
CA ALA A 73 8.13 5.92 -8.23
C ALA A 73 8.51 6.47 -6.85
N PRO A 74 7.67 7.34 -6.24
CA PRO A 74 7.86 7.76 -4.86
C PRO A 74 7.87 6.56 -3.91
N ILE A 75 8.81 6.56 -2.96
CA ILE A 75 8.90 5.52 -1.93
C ILE A 75 8.16 6.02 -0.69
N PRO A 76 7.08 5.33 -0.25
CA PRO A 76 6.34 5.71 0.95
C PRO A 76 7.12 5.39 2.23
N THR A 77 6.56 5.76 3.38
CA THR A 77 7.04 5.20 4.64
C THR A 77 6.75 3.69 4.63
N ILE A 78 7.77 2.85 4.80
CA ILE A 78 7.61 1.39 4.86
C ILE A 78 7.78 0.92 6.30
N ARG A 79 6.87 0.05 6.75
CA ARG A 79 6.92 -0.70 8.01
C ARG A 79 6.71 -2.19 7.73
N THR A 80 7.01 -3.03 8.71
CA THR A 80 6.99 -4.49 8.54
C THR A 80 6.32 -5.18 9.73
N ASN A 81 5.95 -6.45 9.52
CA ASN A 81 5.33 -7.31 10.53
C ASN A 81 4.03 -6.71 11.12
N ASP A 82 3.65 -7.16 12.31
CA ASP A 82 2.44 -6.72 13.01
C ASP A 82 2.46 -5.22 13.35
N GLU A 83 3.63 -4.67 13.68
CA GLU A 83 3.77 -3.22 13.93
C GLU A 83 3.41 -2.39 12.70
N GLY A 84 3.85 -2.82 11.51
CA GLY A 84 3.49 -2.17 10.26
C GLY A 84 2.00 -2.30 9.94
N LEU A 85 1.42 -3.48 10.17
CA LEU A 85 0.00 -3.72 9.92
C LEU A 85 -0.88 -2.85 10.84
N ASN A 86 -0.52 -2.76 12.12
CA ASN A 86 -1.18 -1.88 13.09
C ASN A 86 -1.03 -0.41 12.70
N ALA A 87 0.15 0.02 12.27
CA ALA A 87 0.37 1.40 11.83
C ALA A 87 -0.49 1.78 10.61
N VAL A 88 -0.73 0.84 9.68
CA VAL A 88 -1.66 1.05 8.56
C VAL A 88 -3.10 1.15 9.05
N ALA A 89 -3.52 0.31 10.01
CA ALA A 89 -4.87 0.33 10.57
C ALA A 89 -5.15 1.62 11.38
N ASP A 90 -4.16 2.13 12.10
CA ASP A 90 -4.27 3.31 12.98
C ASP A 90 -3.87 4.62 12.29
N HIS A 91 -3.75 4.63 10.94
CA HIS A 91 -3.28 5.80 10.21
C HIS A 91 -4.22 7.01 10.44
N PRO A 92 -3.70 8.19 10.86
CA PRO A 92 -4.54 9.30 11.36
C PRO A 92 -5.41 9.98 10.29
N LEU A 93 -5.13 9.73 9.01
CA LEU A 93 -5.90 10.26 7.88
C LEU A 93 -6.89 9.24 7.29
N ALA A 94 -6.91 8.00 7.80
CA ALA A 94 -7.83 6.95 7.38
C ALA A 94 -9.21 7.09 8.03
#